data_AF-A0A349YNG4-F1
#
_entry.id   AF-A0A349YNG4-F1
#
_cell.length_a   1.000
_cell.length_b   1.000
_cell.length_c   1.000
_cell.angle_alpha   90.00
_cell.angle_beta   90.00
_cell.angle_gamma   90.00
#
_symmetry.space_group_name_H-M   'P 1'
#
loop_
_entity.id
_entity.type
_entity.pdbx_description
1 polymer ?
#
loop_
_entity_poly.entity_id
_entity_poly.type
_entity_poly.pdbx_seq_one_letter_code
_entity_poly.pdbx_strand_id
1 'polypeptide(L)'
;MKQKATKVMALMLVVLMATMNVHTTAFAEETAKTTEDYYLYLMVDPGETADDFVLEPTCIEIPAGTDTSKKIGEIICNNLLKRLILISCADTYGYINSIRCSKAYHYDLNASTYSMYDSLPEVAFHSGIVKEMNKYTRLLGEFNFTGYSGWMFTINNEMSTQYNDSTYYYTMGTSIQELMDMGLLSDEESPVVEMFFTMNMGADVGLCDSYLPKEVTYYDSIDKYSYNWAGDYNYVPACEKADRTELVMALADNKDDDDYASALAVLKDVDASELSVASATYNVSTN
;
A
#
# COMPACT_ATOMS: atom_id res chain seq x y z
N MET A 1 -1.16 38.05 61.39
CA MET A 1 -0.28 37.49 60.34
C MET A 1 -0.63 36.03 60.14
N LYS A 2 -0.70 35.59 58.87
CA LYS A 2 -0.90 34.21 58.38
C LYS A 2 -2.28 33.56 58.61
N GLN A 3 -3.29 34.04 57.87
CA GLN A 3 -4.39 33.17 57.32
C GLN A 3 -5.42 33.89 56.42
N LYS A 4 -5.27 35.19 56.14
CA LYS A 4 -6.18 35.94 55.23
C LYS A 4 -5.60 36.28 53.84
N ALA A 5 -4.42 35.75 53.49
CA ALA A 5 -3.77 36.02 52.19
C ALA A 5 -4.12 35.00 51.08
N THR A 6 -4.70 33.85 51.42
CA THR A 6 -4.87 32.74 50.45
C THR A 6 -6.22 32.76 49.71
N LYS A 7 -7.19 33.57 50.14
CA LYS A 7 -8.52 33.64 49.48
C LYS A 7 -8.73 34.84 48.55
N VAL A 8 -7.76 35.75 48.45
CA VAL A 8 -7.82 36.90 47.54
C VAL A 8 -6.97 36.67 46.26
N MET A 9 -6.04 35.70 46.26
CA MET A 9 -5.36 35.28 45.02
C MET A 9 -6.19 34.37 44.11
N ALA A 10 -7.18 33.65 44.65
CA ALA A 10 -8.01 32.74 43.85
C ALA A 10 -9.08 33.46 43.02
N LEU A 11 -9.41 34.73 43.34
CA LEU A 11 -10.43 35.50 42.60
C LEU A 11 -9.81 36.44 41.55
N MET A 12 -8.52 36.78 41.65
CA MET A 12 -7.81 37.56 40.61
C MET A 12 -7.26 36.70 39.46
N LEU A 13 -7.03 35.40 39.67
CA LEU A 13 -6.65 34.50 38.57
C LEU A 13 -7.84 34.04 37.71
N VAL A 14 -9.07 34.10 38.23
CA VAL A 14 -10.28 33.67 37.52
C VAL A 14 -10.88 34.80 36.68
N VAL A 15 -10.58 36.07 36.99
CA VAL A 15 -11.10 37.24 36.24
C VAL A 15 -10.15 37.69 35.12
N LEU A 16 -8.89 37.24 35.10
CA LEU A 16 -7.95 37.50 33.99
C LEU A 16 -7.94 36.42 32.90
N MET A 17 -8.57 35.26 33.11
CA MET A 17 -8.78 34.27 32.04
C MET A 17 -10.05 34.52 31.22
N ALA A 18 -10.87 35.52 31.60
CA ALA A 18 -12.13 35.83 30.92
C ALA A 18 -12.00 36.91 29.82
N THR A 19 -10.80 37.43 29.52
CA THR A 19 -10.62 38.53 28.55
C THR A 19 -9.46 38.35 27.55
N MET A 20 -8.93 37.14 27.36
CA MET A 20 -7.96 36.86 26.27
C MET A 20 -8.42 35.83 25.23
N ASN A 21 -9.68 35.38 25.25
CA ASN A 21 -10.25 34.50 24.21
C ASN A 21 -11.38 35.18 23.42
N VAL A 22 -11.18 36.44 23.02
CA VAL A 22 -11.96 37.04 21.94
C VAL A 22 -11.00 37.22 20.77
N HIS A 23 -11.22 36.41 19.73
CA HIS A 23 -10.41 36.22 18.52
C HIS A 23 -9.15 35.36 18.75
N THR A 24 -9.21 34.04 18.65
CA THR A 24 -9.69 33.32 17.47
C THR A 24 -10.70 32.24 17.86
N THR A 25 -11.95 32.38 17.40
CA THR A 25 -12.55 31.19 16.80
C THR A 25 -11.58 30.83 15.68
N ALA A 26 -10.66 29.90 15.93
CA ALA A 26 -10.25 29.04 14.84
C ALA A 26 -11.60 28.54 14.32
N PHE A 27 -12.02 29.07 13.16
CA PHE A 27 -12.92 28.29 12.34
C PHE A 27 -12.24 26.93 12.33
N ALA A 28 -12.88 25.92 12.95
CA ALA A 28 -12.54 24.57 12.57
C ALA A 28 -12.63 24.63 11.05
N GLU A 29 -11.50 24.52 10.35
CA GLU A 29 -11.52 24.41 8.90
C GLU A 29 -12.57 23.34 8.65
N GLU A 30 -13.66 23.75 8.01
CA GLU A 30 -14.77 22.87 7.74
C GLU A 30 -14.15 21.77 6.89
N THR A 31 -13.90 20.63 7.53
CA THR A 31 -13.11 19.60 6.88
C THR A 31 -13.96 19.15 5.72
N ALA A 32 -13.45 19.35 4.51
CA ALA A 32 -14.19 19.04 3.30
C ALA A 32 -14.63 17.57 3.38
N LYS A 33 -15.84 17.31 2.94
CA LYS A 33 -16.45 15.99 2.98
C LYS A 33 -16.88 15.58 1.59
N THR A 34 -16.83 14.29 1.33
CA THR A 34 -17.46 13.70 0.14
C THR A 34 -18.94 14.05 0.13
N THR A 35 -19.47 14.41 -1.04
CA THR A 35 -20.88 14.79 -1.22
C THR A 35 -21.78 13.59 -1.45
N GLU A 36 -21.20 12.50 -1.94
CA GLU A 36 -21.86 11.24 -2.26
C GLU A 36 -20.95 10.04 -1.94
N ASP A 37 -21.48 8.85 -2.20
CA ASP A 37 -20.74 7.61 -2.05
C ASP A 37 -19.80 7.43 -3.24
N TYR A 38 -18.50 7.28 -2.96
CA TYR A 38 -17.50 6.93 -3.96
C TYR A 38 -17.00 5.51 -3.77
N TYR A 39 -16.25 4.99 -4.74
CA TYR A 39 -15.74 3.63 -4.70
C TYR A 39 -14.25 3.59 -5.01
N LEU A 40 -13.56 2.67 -4.34
CA LEU A 40 -12.15 2.34 -4.59
C LEU A 40 -12.05 0.83 -4.74
N TYR A 41 -11.35 0.38 -5.77
CA TYR A 41 -11.10 -1.04 -6.00
C TYR A 41 -9.73 -1.41 -5.43
N LEU A 42 -9.63 -2.57 -4.81
CA LEU A 42 -8.42 -3.04 -4.15
C LEU A 42 -8.06 -4.45 -4.59
N MET A 43 -6.82 -4.61 -5.00
CA MET A 43 -6.14 -5.89 -5.21
C MET A 43 -4.88 -5.94 -4.35
N VAL A 44 -4.66 -7.05 -3.64
CA VAL A 44 -3.46 -7.26 -2.83
C VAL A 44 -2.84 -8.60 -3.19
N ASP A 45 -1.61 -8.56 -3.65
CA ASP A 45 -0.81 -9.69 -4.09
C ASP A 45 0.47 -9.77 -3.25
N PRO A 46 0.52 -10.54 -2.16
CA PRO A 46 1.75 -10.75 -1.39
C PRO A 46 2.83 -11.52 -2.16
N GLY A 47 2.70 -11.73 -3.47
CA GLY A 47 3.83 -11.66 -4.36
C GLY A 47 3.88 -12.79 -5.36
N GLU A 48 4.83 -12.65 -6.28
CA GLU A 48 5.20 -13.56 -7.38
C GLU A 48 5.70 -14.96 -6.92
N THR A 49 5.17 -15.50 -5.83
CA THR A 49 5.53 -16.83 -5.34
C THR A 49 4.57 -17.88 -5.88
N ALA A 50 5.08 -19.11 -6.07
CA ALA A 50 4.39 -20.24 -6.71
C ALA A 50 3.09 -20.76 -6.06
N ASP A 51 2.48 -19.99 -5.15
CA ASP A 51 1.20 -20.31 -4.52
C ASP A 51 0.02 -19.52 -5.10
N ASP A 52 0.22 -18.74 -6.17
CA ASP A 52 -0.82 -18.00 -6.93
C ASP A 52 -1.76 -17.18 -6.01
N PHE A 53 -1.24 -16.56 -4.96
CA PHE A 53 -2.10 -15.90 -3.98
C PHE A 53 -2.30 -14.42 -4.31
N VAL A 54 -3.47 -14.12 -4.84
CA VAL A 54 -4.06 -12.78 -4.85
C VAL A 54 -5.22 -12.77 -3.88
N LEU A 55 -5.26 -11.76 -3.01
CA LEU A 55 -6.45 -11.41 -2.25
C LEU A 55 -7.57 -11.08 -3.23
N GLU A 56 -8.71 -11.78 -3.13
CA GLU A 56 -9.88 -11.51 -3.97
C GLU A 56 -10.14 -10.00 -4.09
N PRO A 57 -10.20 -9.48 -5.35
CA PRO A 57 -10.50 -8.10 -5.63
C PRO A 57 -11.74 -7.61 -4.88
N THR A 58 -11.65 -6.41 -4.34
CA THR A 58 -12.69 -5.86 -3.47
C THR A 58 -13.01 -4.43 -3.86
N CYS A 59 -14.29 -4.16 -4.10
CA CYS A 59 -14.84 -2.82 -4.16
C CYS A 59 -15.07 -2.32 -2.73
N ILE A 60 -14.54 -1.14 -2.41
CA ILE A 60 -14.61 -0.49 -1.11
C ILE A 60 -15.38 0.82 -1.28
N GLU A 61 -16.54 0.89 -0.63
CA GLU A 61 -17.32 2.12 -0.54
C GLU A 61 -16.64 3.16 0.37
N ILE A 62 -16.60 4.40 -0.11
CA ILE A 62 -16.23 5.61 0.62
C ILE A 62 -17.53 6.40 0.79
N PRO A 63 -18.22 6.28 1.96
CA PRO A 63 -19.55 6.84 2.11
C PRO A 63 -19.58 8.36 2.01
N ALA A 64 -20.72 8.92 1.61
CA ALA A 64 -21.03 10.33 1.66
C ALA A 64 -20.79 10.90 3.07
N GLY A 65 -20.24 12.10 3.15
CA GLY A 65 -19.86 12.73 4.41
C GLY A 65 -18.51 12.26 4.99
N THR A 66 -17.75 11.45 4.25
CA THR A 66 -16.38 11.08 4.62
C THR A 66 -15.47 12.29 4.50
N ASP A 67 -14.70 12.54 5.55
CA ASP A 67 -13.66 13.58 5.59
C ASP A 67 -12.63 13.34 4.48
N THR A 68 -12.49 14.30 3.55
CA THR A 68 -11.61 14.18 2.37
C THR A 68 -10.12 14.28 2.72
N SER A 69 -9.77 14.70 3.94
CA SER A 69 -8.38 14.66 4.44
C SER A 69 -7.92 13.24 4.81
N LYS A 70 -8.85 12.28 4.96
CA LYS A 70 -8.50 10.88 5.24
C LYS A 70 -7.64 10.30 4.14
N LYS A 71 -6.67 9.49 4.56
CA LYS A 71 -5.76 8.78 3.66
C LYS A 71 -6.40 7.47 3.19
N ILE A 72 -6.17 7.09 1.94
CA ILE A 72 -6.68 5.82 1.41
C ILE A 72 -6.15 4.62 2.19
N GLY A 73 -4.95 4.73 2.76
CA GLY A 73 -4.39 3.71 3.64
C GLY A 73 -5.23 3.47 4.90
N GLU A 74 -5.90 4.49 5.45
CA GLU A 74 -6.84 4.30 6.57
C GLU A 74 -8.04 3.46 6.14
N ILE A 75 -8.58 3.72 4.94
CA ILE A 75 -9.75 3.04 4.40
C ILE A 75 -9.39 1.58 4.10
N ILE A 76 -8.28 1.36 3.38
CA ILE A 76 -7.76 0.03 3.01
C ILE A 76 -7.43 -0.81 4.24
N CYS A 77 -6.66 -0.28 5.20
CA CYS A 77 -6.29 -1.01 6.41
C CYS A 77 -7.51 -1.41 7.25
N ASN A 78 -8.49 -0.51 7.38
CA ASN A 78 -9.74 -0.82 8.08
C ASN A 78 -10.57 -1.90 7.35
N ASN A 79 -10.56 -1.92 6.02
CA ASN A 79 -11.22 -2.96 5.23
C ASN A 79 -10.52 -4.32 5.42
N LEU A 80 -9.19 -4.35 5.24
CA LEU A 80 -8.39 -5.57 5.32
C LEU A 80 -8.33 -6.17 6.73
N LEU A 81 -8.39 -5.35 7.78
CA LEU A 81 -8.48 -5.83 9.15
C LEU A 81 -9.74 -6.69 9.38
N LYS A 82 -10.86 -6.38 8.71
CA LYS A 82 -12.08 -7.21 8.76
C LYS A 82 -11.86 -8.60 8.16
N ARG A 83 -10.87 -8.74 7.27
CA ARG A 83 -10.42 -10.00 6.66
C ARG A 83 -9.27 -10.66 7.43
N LEU A 84 -8.96 -10.17 8.64
CA LEU A 84 -7.83 -10.61 9.49
C LEU A 84 -6.46 -10.41 8.84
N ILE A 85 -6.35 -9.43 7.95
CA ILE A 85 -5.10 -9.04 7.31
C ILE A 85 -4.61 -7.76 7.98
N LEU A 86 -3.41 -7.82 8.54
CA LEU A 86 -2.78 -6.67 9.18
C LEU A 86 -1.71 -6.13 8.26
N ILE A 87 -1.84 -4.86 7.89
CA ILE A 87 -0.79 -4.11 7.24
C ILE A 87 -0.07 -3.29 8.31
N SER A 88 1.25 -3.38 8.34
CA SER A 88 2.07 -2.41 9.05
C SER A 88 2.56 -1.38 8.04
N CYS A 89 2.35 -0.11 8.36
CA CYS A 89 2.90 1.00 7.58
C CYS A 89 4.04 1.70 8.32
N ALA A 90 4.96 2.33 7.59
CA ALA A 90 5.83 3.37 8.13
C ALA A 90 5.05 4.69 8.18
N ASP A 91 5.32 5.48 9.22
CA ASP A 91 4.50 6.62 9.62
C ASP A 91 3.02 6.23 9.77
N THR A 92 2.10 7.20 9.81
CA THR A 92 0.70 6.89 10.14
C THR A 92 0.05 6.02 9.05
N TYR A 93 0.29 6.29 7.76
CA TYR A 93 -0.18 5.46 6.61
C TYR A 93 0.64 5.69 5.33
N GLY A 94 1.95 5.99 5.40
CA GLY A 94 2.73 6.37 4.21
C GLY A 94 3.12 5.17 3.35
N TYR A 95 3.99 4.31 3.89
CA TYR A 95 4.61 3.20 3.16
C TYR A 95 4.22 1.86 3.75
N ILE A 96 4.06 0.82 2.94
CA ILE A 96 3.75 -0.53 3.42
C ILE A 96 5.05 -1.19 3.87
N ASN A 97 5.21 -1.42 5.18
CA ASN A 97 6.37 -2.14 5.70
C ASN A 97 6.19 -3.65 5.57
N SER A 98 4.99 -4.14 5.85
CA SER A 98 4.71 -5.57 5.85
C SER A 98 3.22 -5.90 5.94
N ILE A 99 2.87 -7.10 5.50
CA ILE A 99 1.54 -7.67 5.61
C ILE A 99 1.59 -8.99 6.38
N ARG A 100 0.66 -9.16 7.32
CA ARG A 100 0.38 -10.41 8.01
C ARG A 100 -0.94 -10.97 7.51
N CYS A 101 -0.90 -12.12 6.86
CA CYS A 101 -2.08 -12.90 6.49
C CYS A 101 -1.82 -14.41 6.71
N SER A 102 -2.88 -15.21 6.79
CA SER A 102 -2.75 -16.67 6.96
C SER A 102 -2.04 -17.34 5.78
N LYS A 103 -2.08 -16.72 4.61
CA LYS A 103 -1.49 -17.25 3.36
C LYS A 103 0.01 -16.97 3.25
N ALA A 104 0.49 -15.89 3.87
CA ALA A 104 1.92 -15.64 4.09
C ALA A 104 2.62 -16.77 4.90
N TYR A 105 1.85 -17.64 5.57
CA TYR A 105 2.39 -18.85 6.20
C TYR A 105 3.04 -19.81 5.19
N HIS A 106 2.48 -19.90 3.97
CA HIS A 106 2.96 -20.80 2.92
C HIS A 106 4.00 -20.16 2.01
N TYR A 107 4.20 -18.84 2.14
CA TYR A 107 5.23 -18.13 1.40
C TYR A 107 6.62 -18.73 1.71
N ASP A 108 7.26 -19.25 0.66
CA ASP A 108 8.53 -19.96 0.73
C ASP A 108 9.45 -19.50 -0.42
N LEU A 109 10.58 -18.89 -0.04
CA LEU A 109 11.61 -18.38 -0.94
C LEU A 109 12.70 -19.43 -1.11
N ASN A 110 12.46 -20.43 -1.94
CA ASN A 110 13.47 -21.41 -2.27
C ASN A 110 13.54 -21.69 -3.79
N ALA A 111 14.65 -22.28 -4.22
CA ALA A 111 14.91 -22.55 -5.64
C ALA A 111 13.86 -23.44 -6.32
N SER A 112 13.09 -24.22 -5.56
CA SER A 112 12.03 -25.07 -6.11
C SER A 112 10.68 -24.37 -6.26
N THR A 113 10.50 -23.20 -5.65
CA THR A 113 9.23 -22.46 -5.59
C THR A 113 9.29 -21.09 -6.23
N TYR A 114 10.48 -20.53 -6.48
CA TYR A 114 10.60 -19.22 -7.13
C TYR A 114 11.36 -19.34 -8.45
N SER A 115 10.67 -19.07 -9.57
CA SER A 115 11.17 -19.26 -10.94
C SER A 115 12.42 -18.42 -11.23
N MET A 116 12.59 -17.28 -10.55
CA MET A 116 13.71 -16.37 -10.74
C MET A 116 14.84 -16.57 -9.70
N TYR A 117 14.78 -17.60 -8.86
CA TYR A 117 15.76 -17.85 -7.79
C TYR A 117 17.21 -17.85 -8.31
N ASP A 118 17.47 -18.54 -9.41
CA ASP A 118 18.82 -18.66 -9.99
C ASP A 118 19.31 -17.37 -10.69
N SER A 119 18.41 -16.41 -10.95
CA SER A 119 18.73 -15.15 -11.63
C SER A 119 19.02 -13.98 -10.68
N LEU A 120 18.71 -14.13 -9.40
CA LEU A 120 18.87 -13.10 -8.38
C LEU A 120 19.97 -13.47 -7.36
N PRO A 121 20.65 -12.50 -6.76
CA PRO A 121 21.65 -12.78 -5.72
C PRO A 121 20.98 -13.32 -4.45
N GLU A 122 21.70 -14.14 -3.68
CA GLU A 122 21.22 -14.76 -2.43
C GLU A 122 20.59 -13.76 -1.45
N VAL A 123 21.12 -12.53 -1.39
CA VAL A 123 20.60 -11.45 -0.53
C VAL A 123 19.15 -11.09 -0.84
N ALA A 124 18.70 -11.26 -2.09
CA ALA A 124 17.31 -11.05 -2.48
C ALA A 124 16.38 -12.00 -1.72
N PHE A 125 16.86 -13.18 -1.30
CA PHE A 125 16.07 -14.22 -0.62
C PHE A 125 16.32 -14.29 0.89
N HIS A 126 16.81 -13.19 1.49
CA HIS A 126 17.17 -13.20 2.90
C HIS A 126 16.01 -13.63 3.81
N SER A 127 16.28 -14.52 4.76
CA SER A 127 15.27 -15.08 5.69
C SER A 127 14.50 -14.02 6.50
N GLY A 128 15.05 -12.82 6.62
CA GLY A 128 14.40 -11.70 7.29
C GLY A 128 13.28 -11.01 6.50
N ILE A 129 13.06 -11.38 5.23
CA ILE A 129 11.93 -10.89 4.39
C ILE A 129 10.62 -11.50 4.90
N VAL A 130 10.69 -12.75 5.35
CA VAL A 130 9.58 -13.49 5.94
C VAL A 130 9.88 -13.71 7.41
N LYS A 131 9.34 -12.85 8.28
CA LYS A 131 9.58 -12.96 9.73
C LYS A 131 8.51 -13.81 10.39
N GLU A 132 8.92 -14.88 11.07
CA GLU A 132 8.02 -15.61 11.96
C GLU A 132 7.70 -14.74 13.18
N MET A 133 6.41 -14.46 13.40
CA MET A 133 5.96 -13.78 14.62
C MET A 133 5.56 -14.77 15.72
N ASN A 134 5.18 -15.99 15.33
CA ASN A 134 4.96 -17.17 16.17
C ASN A 134 4.80 -18.41 15.28
N LYS A 135 4.64 -19.61 15.87
CA LYS A 135 4.49 -20.90 15.16
C LYS A 135 3.32 -21.00 14.15
N TYR A 136 2.45 -19.99 14.05
CA TYR A 136 1.26 -19.98 13.20
C TYR A 136 1.09 -18.71 12.35
N THR A 137 2.01 -17.74 12.43
CA THR A 137 1.89 -16.49 11.66
C THR A 137 3.23 -15.98 11.19
N ARG A 138 3.31 -15.68 9.89
CA ARG A 138 4.44 -15.01 9.24
C ARG A 138 4.05 -13.60 8.85
N LEU A 139 5.04 -12.72 8.84
CA LEU A 139 4.94 -11.36 8.36
C LEU A 139 5.78 -11.27 7.09
N LEU A 140 5.15 -10.94 5.97
CA LEU A 140 5.84 -10.68 4.72
C LEU A 140 6.14 -9.19 4.60
N GLY A 141 7.41 -8.83 4.55
CA GLY A 141 7.85 -7.46 4.35
C GLY A 141 9.26 -7.42 3.79
N GLU A 142 9.82 -6.22 3.63
CA GLU A 142 11.21 -6.12 3.21
C GLU A 142 12.16 -6.35 4.40
N PHE A 143 13.25 -7.08 4.17
CA PHE A 143 14.38 -7.09 5.09
C PHE A 143 15.34 -5.96 4.75
N ASN A 144 15.43 -4.92 5.58
CA ASN A 144 16.48 -3.89 5.52
C ASN A 144 16.78 -3.38 4.10
N PHE A 145 15.99 -2.44 3.57
CA PHE A 145 16.16 -1.78 2.25
C PHE A 145 17.29 -2.38 1.39
N THR A 146 17.02 -3.53 0.80
CA THR A 146 18.00 -4.30 0.02
C THR A 146 18.05 -3.81 -1.42
N GLY A 147 16.98 -3.14 -1.88
CA GLY A 147 16.76 -2.80 -3.27
C GLY A 147 16.15 -3.94 -4.10
N TYR A 148 16.09 -5.17 -3.57
CA TYR A 148 15.67 -6.36 -4.32
C TYR A 148 14.23 -6.76 -4.07
N SER A 149 13.76 -6.71 -2.82
CA SER A 149 12.40 -7.14 -2.46
C SER A 149 11.60 -6.01 -1.81
N GLY A 150 10.33 -5.83 -2.16
CA GLY A 150 9.53 -4.77 -1.58
C GLY A 150 8.06 -4.85 -1.92
N TRP A 151 7.25 -4.09 -1.17
CA TRP A 151 5.87 -3.84 -1.51
C TRP A 151 5.79 -2.68 -2.50
N MET A 152 5.03 -2.88 -3.56
CA MET A 152 4.69 -1.89 -4.56
C MET A 152 3.26 -1.41 -4.36
N PHE A 153 2.97 -0.20 -4.84
CA PHE A 153 1.65 0.41 -4.81
C PHE A 153 1.42 1.14 -6.12
N THR A 154 0.31 0.84 -6.78
CA THR A 154 -0.12 1.55 -7.99
C THR A 154 -1.56 1.98 -7.88
N ILE A 155 -1.90 3.05 -8.58
CA ILE A 155 -3.27 3.47 -8.84
C ILE A 155 -3.47 3.43 -10.36
N ASN A 156 -4.44 2.64 -10.84
CA ASN A 156 -4.74 2.45 -12.27
C ASN A 156 -3.48 2.06 -13.06
N ASN A 157 -2.77 1.02 -12.58
CA ASN A 157 -1.49 0.53 -13.11
C ASN A 157 -0.31 1.54 -13.10
N GLU A 158 -0.50 2.75 -12.57
CA GLU A 158 0.53 3.78 -12.50
C GLU A 158 1.10 3.94 -11.09
N MET A 159 2.40 4.19 -10.97
CA MET A 159 3.07 4.47 -9.69
C MET A 159 3.08 5.96 -9.34
N SER A 160 2.86 6.82 -10.33
CA SER A 160 2.94 8.26 -10.19
C SER A 160 2.06 8.99 -11.21
N THR A 161 1.84 10.28 -10.99
CA THR A 161 1.23 11.17 -11.98
C THR A 161 1.87 12.55 -11.95
N GLN A 162 1.57 13.37 -12.96
CA GLN A 162 1.90 14.79 -12.93
C GLN A 162 0.79 15.56 -12.22
N TYR A 163 1.13 16.23 -11.13
CA TYR A 163 0.21 17.05 -10.35
C TYR A 163 0.90 18.36 -9.94
N ASN A 164 0.30 19.51 -10.27
CA ASN A 164 0.85 20.84 -10.00
C ASN A 164 2.32 21.02 -10.47
N ASP A 165 2.59 20.72 -11.74
CA ASP A 165 3.91 20.82 -12.38
C ASP A 165 5.02 19.98 -11.71
N SER A 166 4.65 18.98 -10.91
CA SER A 166 5.56 18.08 -10.21
C SER A 166 5.11 16.63 -10.34
N THR A 167 6.06 15.71 -10.25
CA THR A 167 5.73 14.28 -10.16
C THR A 167 5.24 13.96 -8.76
N TYR A 168 4.03 13.43 -8.66
CA TYR A 168 3.44 12.94 -7.42
C TYR A 168 3.46 11.42 -7.44
N TYR A 169 4.14 10.83 -6.45
CA TYR A 169 4.21 9.38 -6.29
C TYR A 169 3.09 8.89 -5.37
N TYR A 170 2.34 7.91 -5.83
CA TYR A 170 1.22 7.39 -5.05
C TYR A 170 1.71 6.59 -3.85
N THR A 171 1.03 6.79 -2.73
CA THR A 171 1.31 6.06 -1.49
C THR A 171 0.00 5.76 -0.77
N MET A 172 0.05 4.93 0.27
CA MET A 172 -1.08 4.77 1.19
C MET A 172 -1.45 6.09 1.90
N GLY A 173 -0.55 7.09 1.87
CA GLY A 173 -0.71 8.42 2.41
C GLY A 173 -1.40 9.41 1.47
N THR A 174 -1.78 9.00 0.26
CA THR A 174 -2.62 9.80 -0.63
C THR A 174 -4.02 9.95 -0.03
N SER A 175 -4.51 11.18 0.06
CA SER A 175 -5.84 11.50 0.60
C SER A 175 -6.94 11.38 -0.45
N ILE A 176 -8.18 11.26 0.03
CA ILE A 176 -9.37 11.33 -0.82
C ILE A 176 -9.38 12.64 -1.62
N GLN A 177 -9.06 13.78 -0.97
CA GLN A 177 -9.01 15.07 -1.65
C GLN A 177 -7.96 15.08 -2.78
N GLU A 178 -6.76 14.56 -2.52
CA GLU A 178 -5.72 14.46 -3.55
C GLU A 178 -6.19 13.61 -4.74
N LEU A 179 -6.90 12.49 -4.51
CA LEU A 179 -7.46 11.69 -5.60
C LEU A 179 -8.52 12.44 -6.42
N MET A 180 -9.39 13.20 -5.76
CA MET A 180 -10.38 14.05 -6.42
C MET A 180 -9.71 15.15 -7.25
N ASP A 181 -8.70 15.83 -6.68
CA ASP A 181 -7.97 16.90 -7.36
C ASP A 181 -7.18 16.38 -8.57
N MET A 182 -6.70 15.13 -8.52
CA MET A 182 -6.03 14.45 -9.63
C MET A 182 -7.01 13.84 -10.64
N GLY A 183 -8.33 13.93 -10.41
CA GLY A 183 -9.35 13.36 -11.30
C GLY A 183 -9.42 11.83 -11.27
N LEU A 184 -8.85 11.19 -10.26
CA LEU A 184 -8.85 9.73 -10.09
C LEU A 184 -10.04 9.21 -9.29
N LEU A 185 -10.77 10.11 -8.62
CA LEU A 185 -11.96 9.78 -7.83
C LEU A 185 -13.06 10.79 -8.16
N SER A 186 -14.13 10.31 -8.78
CA SER A 186 -15.33 11.09 -9.10
C SER A 186 -16.54 10.16 -9.24
N ASP A 187 -17.69 10.70 -9.63
CA ASP A 187 -18.91 9.91 -9.86
C ASP A 187 -18.74 8.95 -11.06
N GLU A 188 -17.80 9.25 -11.96
CA GLU A 188 -17.50 8.46 -13.16
C GLU A 188 -16.19 7.67 -13.02
N GLU A 189 -15.35 8.01 -12.04
CA GLU A 189 -13.99 7.48 -11.91
C GLU A 189 -13.79 6.85 -10.54
N SER A 190 -13.32 5.60 -10.52
CA SER A 190 -13.00 4.88 -9.29
C SER A 190 -11.56 4.36 -9.37
N PRO A 191 -10.68 4.75 -8.43
CA PRO A 191 -9.30 4.34 -8.47
C PRO A 191 -9.18 2.85 -8.18
N VAL A 192 -8.33 2.17 -8.95
CA VAL A 192 -7.92 0.79 -8.73
C VAL A 192 -6.56 0.78 -8.05
N VAL A 193 -6.55 0.44 -6.77
CA VAL A 193 -5.32 0.27 -5.99
C VAL A 193 -4.85 -1.18 -6.12
N GLU A 194 -3.65 -1.36 -6.64
CA GLU A 194 -2.93 -2.63 -6.57
C GLU A 194 -1.76 -2.50 -5.60
N MET A 195 -1.68 -3.45 -4.68
CA MET A 195 -0.54 -3.61 -3.78
C MET A 195 0.08 -4.97 -4.06
N PHE A 196 1.34 -5.02 -4.47
CA PHE A 196 1.97 -6.30 -4.78
C PHE A 196 3.40 -6.39 -4.22
N PHE A 197 3.81 -7.58 -3.79
CA PHE A 197 5.17 -7.83 -3.32
C PHE A 197 6.01 -8.38 -4.47
N THR A 198 7.16 -7.78 -4.73
CA THR A 198 8.08 -8.25 -5.78
C THR A 198 9.47 -8.50 -5.20
N MET A 199 10.19 -9.43 -5.81
CA MET A 199 11.57 -9.80 -5.49
C MET A 199 12.56 -9.33 -6.57
N ASN A 200 12.05 -8.64 -7.59
CA ASN A 200 12.82 -8.12 -8.71
C ASN A 200 13.13 -6.63 -8.57
N MET A 201 12.39 -5.93 -7.70
CA MET A 201 12.44 -4.48 -7.55
C MET A 201 11.98 -4.10 -6.13
N GLY A 202 12.90 -3.94 -5.19
CA GLY A 202 12.60 -3.46 -3.85
C GLY A 202 12.73 -1.94 -3.82
N ALA A 203 11.68 -1.23 -4.22
CA ALA A 203 11.64 0.22 -4.01
C ALA A 203 10.73 0.54 -2.83
N ASP A 204 11.10 1.58 -2.09
CA ASP A 204 10.15 2.29 -1.23
C ASP A 204 8.96 2.67 -2.12
N VAL A 205 7.78 2.18 -1.75
CA VAL A 205 6.51 2.32 -2.46
C VAL A 205 6.43 3.65 -3.23
N GLY A 206 6.24 3.55 -4.55
CA GLY A 206 5.97 4.68 -5.43
C GLY A 206 7.11 5.05 -6.39
N LEU A 207 8.35 4.59 -6.20
CA LEU A 207 9.41 4.85 -7.19
C LEU A 207 9.26 3.92 -8.39
N CYS A 208 9.29 4.51 -9.59
CA CYS A 208 9.13 3.78 -10.86
C CYS A 208 10.29 2.84 -11.19
N ASP A 209 11.38 2.95 -10.44
CA ASP A 209 12.54 2.10 -10.59
C ASP A 209 13.31 1.93 -9.29
N SER A 210 13.84 0.71 -9.10
CA SER A 210 14.76 0.42 -8.01
C SER A 210 16.19 0.67 -8.43
N TYR A 211 16.92 1.25 -7.48
CA TYR A 211 18.37 1.19 -7.47
C TYR A 211 18.78 -0.11 -6.80
N LEU A 212 19.56 -0.93 -7.49
CA LEU A 212 20.25 -2.04 -6.84
C LEU A 212 21.60 -1.57 -6.28
N PRO A 213 22.03 -2.10 -5.13
CA PRO A 213 23.38 -1.88 -4.65
C PRO A 213 24.38 -2.46 -5.65
N LYS A 214 25.47 -1.74 -5.88
CA LYS A 214 26.54 -2.15 -6.81
C LYS A 214 27.26 -3.41 -6.33
N GLU A 215 27.44 -3.52 -5.03
CA GLU A 215 28.06 -4.66 -4.38
C GLU A 215 27.34 -4.95 -3.07
N VAL A 216 27.21 -6.24 -2.78
CA VAL A 216 26.66 -6.73 -1.52
C VAL A 216 27.71 -7.63 -0.89
N THR A 217 28.09 -7.33 0.35
CA THR A 217 29.07 -8.10 1.10
C THR A 217 28.44 -8.69 2.34
N TYR A 218 28.52 -10.00 2.49
CA TYR A 218 28.16 -10.69 3.72
C TYR A 218 29.36 -10.77 4.67
N TYR A 219 29.15 -10.38 5.94
CA TYR A 219 30.16 -10.42 6.99
C TYR A 219 29.85 -11.54 7.99
N ASP A 220 30.46 -12.71 7.78
CA ASP A 220 30.31 -13.90 8.64
C ASP A 220 30.47 -13.59 10.13
N SER A 221 31.39 -12.69 10.49
CA SER A 221 31.72 -12.37 11.88
C SER A 221 30.59 -11.70 12.67
N ILE A 222 29.65 -11.07 11.98
CA ILE A 222 28.55 -10.33 12.58
C ILE A 222 27.18 -10.72 12.02
N ASP A 223 27.13 -11.73 11.13
CA ASP A 223 25.91 -12.21 10.48
C ASP A 223 25.08 -11.07 9.87
N LYS A 224 25.74 -10.22 9.06
CA LYS A 224 25.13 -9.04 8.43
C LYS A 224 25.62 -8.81 7.02
N TYR A 225 24.73 -8.23 6.22
CA TYR A 225 25.03 -7.68 4.90
C TYR A 225 25.39 -6.19 5.01
N SER A 226 26.33 -5.75 4.17
CA SER A 226 26.55 -4.34 3.86
C SER A 226 26.29 -4.10 2.38
N TYR A 227 25.69 -2.95 2.09
CA TYR A 227 25.29 -2.55 0.75
C TYR A 227 26.14 -1.38 0.27
N ASN A 228 26.81 -1.56 -0.87
CA ASN A 228 27.56 -0.49 -1.51
C ASN A 228 26.68 0.20 -2.55
N TRP A 229 26.22 1.40 -2.21
CA TRP A 229 25.39 2.25 -3.08
C TRP A 229 26.21 3.21 -3.95
N ALA A 230 27.55 3.16 -3.89
CA ALA A 230 28.40 4.10 -4.61
C ALA A 230 28.71 3.64 -6.05
N GLY A 231 28.54 4.55 -7.02
CA GLY A 231 28.90 4.35 -8.43
C GLY A 231 27.72 4.54 -9.37
N ASP A 232 27.86 4.06 -10.62
CA ASP A 232 26.76 4.04 -11.58
C ASP A 232 25.65 3.13 -11.07
N TYR A 233 24.42 3.60 -11.20
CA TYR A 233 23.22 2.91 -10.75
C TYR A 233 22.93 1.69 -11.62
N ASN A 234 22.74 0.53 -10.98
CA ASN A 234 22.15 -0.63 -11.63
C ASN A 234 20.63 -0.47 -11.55
N TYR A 235 20.04 -0.12 -12.68
CA TYR A 235 18.62 0.05 -12.84
C TYR A 235 17.98 -1.30 -13.15
N VAL A 236 16.97 -1.67 -12.38
CA VAL A 236 16.07 -2.76 -12.75
C VAL A 236 14.76 -2.13 -13.20
N PRO A 237 14.36 -2.27 -14.48
CA PRO A 237 13.06 -1.80 -14.91
C PRO A 237 11.99 -2.48 -14.10
N ALA A 238 10.94 -1.72 -13.75
CA ALA A 238 9.72 -2.29 -13.22
C ALA A 238 9.27 -3.45 -14.11
N CYS A 239 8.74 -4.50 -13.49
CA CYS A 239 8.14 -5.61 -14.23
C CYS A 239 7.12 -5.05 -15.23
N GLU A 240 7.29 -5.36 -16.52
CA GLU A 240 6.32 -5.03 -17.57
C GLU A 240 5.13 -5.98 -17.43
N LYS A 241 4.26 -5.73 -16.44
CA LYS A 241 2.97 -6.42 -16.32
C LYS A 241 1.95 -5.80 -17.27
N ALA A 242 1.04 -6.63 -17.79
CA ALA A 242 -0.13 -6.12 -18.49
C ALA A 242 -0.99 -5.24 -17.56
N ASP A 243 -1.71 -4.27 -18.11
CA ASP A 243 -2.64 -3.46 -17.32
C ASP A 243 -3.85 -4.31 -16.91
N ARG A 244 -4.04 -4.49 -15.59
CA ARG A 244 -5.10 -5.32 -15.01
C ARG A 244 -6.22 -4.50 -14.37
N THR A 245 -6.22 -3.17 -14.54
CA THR A 245 -7.16 -2.23 -13.91
C THR A 245 -8.62 -2.67 -14.12
N GLU A 246 -9.02 -2.89 -15.37
CA GLU A 246 -10.39 -3.30 -15.70
C GLU A 246 -10.73 -4.70 -15.17
N LEU A 247 -9.77 -5.63 -15.21
CA LEU A 247 -9.97 -6.99 -14.70
C LEU A 247 -10.21 -6.99 -13.17
N VAL A 248 -9.48 -6.16 -12.43
CA VAL A 248 -9.66 -6.01 -10.98
C VAL A 248 -11.06 -5.49 -10.66
N MET A 249 -11.54 -4.48 -11.39
CA MET A 249 -12.90 -3.94 -11.23
C MET A 249 -13.95 -5.02 -11.54
N ALA A 250 -13.81 -5.67 -12.69
CA ALA A 250 -14.73 -6.71 -13.15
C ALA A 250 -14.85 -7.87 -12.14
N LEU A 251 -13.73 -8.35 -11.60
CA LEU A 251 -13.73 -9.38 -10.55
C LEU A 251 -14.35 -8.85 -9.25
N ALA A 252 -14.06 -7.62 -8.85
CA ALA A 252 -14.61 -7.06 -7.62
C ALA A 252 -16.14 -6.94 -7.64
N ASP A 253 -16.71 -6.67 -8.82
CA ASP A 253 -18.16 -6.48 -9.00
C ASP A 253 -18.91 -7.80 -9.25
N ASN A 254 -18.25 -8.80 -9.87
CA ASN A 254 -18.89 -10.02 -10.37
C ASN A 254 -18.38 -11.29 -9.64
N LYS A 255 -18.37 -11.27 -8.31
CA LYS A 255 -17.79 -12.34 -7.47
C LYS A 255 -18.49 -13.69 -7.59
N ASP A 256 -19.76 -13.67 -7.98
CA ASP A 256 -20.62 -14.86 -8.09
C ASP A 256 -20.69 -15.37 -9.54
N ASP A 257 -19.93 -14.79 -10.47
CA ASP A 257 -19.89 -15.18 -11.87
C ASP A 257 -19.23 -16.55 -12.08
N ASP A 258 -19.75 -17.33 -13.04
CA ASP A 258 -19.24 -18.68 -13.34
C ASP A 258 -17.79 -18.66 -13.86
N ASP A 259 -17.38 -17.58 -14.54
CA ASP A 259 -16.04 -17.39 -15.07
C ASP A 259 -15.08 -16.76 -14.05
N TYR A 260 -15.55 -16.32 -12.87
CA TYR A 260 -14.77 -15.64 -11.83
C TYR A 260 -13.47 -16.38 -11.49
N ALA A 261 -13.53 -17.69 -11.26
CA ALA A 261 -12.36 -18.48 -10.88
C ALA A 261 -11.30 -18.52 -11.98
N SER A 262 -11.72 -18.54 -13.25
CA SER A 262 -10.81 -18.54 -14.40
C SER A 262 -10.18 -17.16 -14.63
N ALA A 263 -10.98 -16.10 -14.49
CA ALA A 263 -10.51 -14.73 -14.60
C ALA A 263 -9.57 -14.35 -13.44
N LEU A 264 -9.86 -14.82 -12.23
CA LEU A 264 -8.96 -14.67 -11.08
C LEU A 264 -7.63 -15.40 -11.29
N ALA A 265 -7.61 -16.54 -11.97
CA ALA A 265 -6.37 -17.23 -12.33
C ALA A 265 -5.52 -16.39 -13.29
N VAL A 266 -6.13 -15.70 -14.25
CA VAL A 266 -5.43 -14.74 -15.13
C VAL A 266 -4.89 -13.56 -14.35
N LEU A 267 -5.66 -13.02 -13.39
CA LEU A 267 -5.18 -11.92 -12.53
C LEU A 267 -3.93 -12.32 -11.72
N LYS A 268 -3.86 -13.57 -11.27
CA LYS A 268 -2.75 -14.13 -10.47
C LYS A 268 -1.48 -14.40 -11.28
N ASP A 269 -1.61 -14.57 -12.59
CA ASP A 269 -0.49 -14.78 -13.48
C ASP A 269 0.17 -13.44 -13.83
N VAL A 270 1.34 -13.17 -13.26
CA VAL A 270 2.09 -11.93 -13.51
C VAL A 270 2.55 -11.81 -14.97
N ASP A 271 2.72 -12.95 -15.66
CA ASP A 271 3.11 -13.04 -17.06
C ASP A 271 1.89 -13.03 -18.00
N ALA A 272 0.69 -12.81 -17.48
CA ALA A 272 -0.53 -12.75 -18.28
C ALA A 272 -0.40 -11.67 -19.36
N SER A 273 -0.59 -12.08 -20.62
CA SER A 273 -0.59 -11.14 -21.74
C SER A 273 -1.79 -10.18 -21.69
N GLU A 274 -1.65 -9.00 -22.31
CA GLU A 274 -2.75 -8.05 -22.52
C GLU A 274 -4.02 -8.71 -23.09
N LEU A 275 -3.85 -9.64 -24.04
CA LEU A 275 -4.97 -10.36 -24.64
C LEU A 275 -5.66 -11.30 -23.62
N SER A 276 -4.87 -11.96 -22.78
CA SER A 276 -5.39 -12.83 -21.72
C SER A 276 -6.19 -12.03 -20.71
N VAL A 277 -5.65 -10.89 -20.27
CA VAL A 277 -6.32 -9.97 -19.34
C VAL A 277 -7.62 -9.45 -19.94
N ALA A 278 -7.58 -8.92 -21.17
CA ALA A 278 -8.79 -8.42 -21.84
C ALA A 278 -9.87 -9.50 -22.04
N SER A 279 -9.47 -10.74 -22.36
CA SER A 279 -10.40 -11.86 -22.51
C SER A 279 -11.04 -12.24 -21.17
N ALA A 280 -10.25 -12.27 -20.09
CA ALA A 280 -10.75 -12.55 -18.75
C ALA A 280 -11.74 -11.48 -18.27
N THR A 281 -11.41 -10.20 -18.51
CA THR A 281 -12.30 -9.07 -18.20
C THR A 281 -13.62 -9.22 -18.94
N TYR A 282 -13.59 -9.47 -20.26
CA TYR A 282 -14.79 -9.63 -21.06
C TYR A 282 -15.71 -10.74 -20.54
N ASN A 283 -15.14 -11.91 -20.22
CA ASN A 283 -15.92 -13.07 -19.77
C ASN A 283 -16.64 -12.78 -18.45
N VAL A 284 -15.93 -12.22 -17.46
CA VAL A 284 -16.51 -11.98 -16.12
C VAL A 284 -17.42 -10.74 -16.07
N SER A 285 -17.38 -9.86 -17.08
CA SER A 285 -18.21 -8.64 -17.14
C SER A 285 -19.50 -8.78 -17.98
N THR A 286 -19.70 -9.87 -18.72
CA THR A 286 -20.78 -9.94 -19.73
C THR A 286 -21.87 -10.99 -19.48
N ASN A 287 -21.75 -11.76 -18.40
CA ASN A 287 -22.76 -12.71 -17.94
C ASN A 287 -23.68 -12.08 -16.88
#